data_AF-A0A4Y2S2S2-F1
#
_entry.id   AF-A0A4Y2S2S2-F1
#
_cell.length_a   1.000
_cell.length_b   1.000
_cell.length_c   1.000
_cell.angle_alpha   90.00
_cell.angle_beta   90.00
_cell.angle_gamma   90.00
#
_symmetry.space_group_name_H-M   'P 1'
#
loop_
_entity.id
_entity.type
_entity.pdbx_description
1 polymer ?
#
loop_
_entity_poly.entity_id
_entity_poly.type
_entity_poly.pdbx_seq_one_letter_code
_entity_poly.pdbx_strand_id
1 'polypeptide(L)'
;MCISFFALYNREESVWEVAVYNGVKDILFSCGFSWLIFVCVTGQGGLLDKFLSHQIFKPLSRLSFCGYLTQTIVLEGYFLSVEVFVEESILYQGMLSDLSWVLLFTRLFLWTLISGFVVSLLFESPVIRLLYTYFPSK
;
A
#
# COMPACT_ATOMS: atom_id res chain seq x y z
N MET A 1 2.30 3.59 8.05
CA MET A 1 1.77 4.95 8.25
C MET A 1 0.41 4.93 8.96
N CYS A 2 -0.61 4.22 8.44
CA CYS A 2 -1.93 4.18 9.08
C CYS A 2 -1.93 3.54 10.48
N ILE A 3 -1.19 2.44 10.67
CA ILE A 3 -1.08 1.76 11.98
C ILE A 3 -0.53 2.71 13.06
N SER A 4 0.42 3.58 12.71
CA SER A 4 1.00 4.56 13.62
C SER A 4 0.03 5.67 13.97
N PHE A 5 -0.74 6.18 13.00
CA PHE A 5 -1.77 7.19 13.28
C PHE A 5 -2.85 6.62 14.21
N PHE A 6 -3.39 5.43 13.93
CA PHE A 6 -4.42 4.80 14.77
C PHE A 6 -3.90 4.36 16.14
N ALA A 7 -2.69 3.85 16.23
CA ALA A 7 -2.08 3.43 17.51
C ALA A 7 -1.79 4.63 18.44
N LEU A 8 -1.63 5.83 17.88
CA LEU A 8 -1.30 7.05 18.62
C LEU A 8 -2.49 8.00 18.79
N TYR A 9 -3.66 7.68 18.22
CA TYR A 9 -4.80 8.59 18.10
C TYR A 9 -5.49 8.93 19.45
N ASN A 10 -5.17 8.26 20.56
CA ASN A 10 -5.89 8.46 21.81
C ASN A 10 -5.05 8.25 23.07
N ARG A 11 -3.74 8.49 22.96
CA ARG A 11 -2.74 8.11 23.96
C ARG A 11 -1.93 9.36 24.31
N GLU A 12 -2.09 9.87 25.54
CA GLU A 12 -1.26 10.94 26.12
C GLU A 12 0.16 10.42 26.35
N GLU A 13 0.90 10.20 25.26
CA GLU A 13 2.19 9.52 25.34
C GLU A 13 3.36 10.47 25.15
N SER A 14 4.35 10.20 25.98
CA SER A 14 5.65 10.83 25.97
C SER A 14 6.34 10.66 24.61
N VAL A 15 6.99 11.73 24.13
CA VAL A 15 7.59 11.83 22.78
C VAL A 15 8.54 10.68 22.46
N TRP A 16 9.18 10.10 23.48
CA TRP A 16 10.13 9.00 23.32
C TRP A 16 9.45 7.69 22.91
N GLU A 17 8.25 7.38 23.42
CA GLU A 17 7.52 6.15 23.05
C GLU A 17 7.12 6.16 21.58
N VAL A 18 6.62 7.31 21.11
CA VAL A 18 6.23 7.52 19.71
C VAL A 18 7.42 7.38 18.78
N ALA A 19 8.55 8.01 19.13
CA ALA A 19 9.76 7.96 18.33
C ALA A 19 10.31 6.52 18.21
N VAL A 20 10.37 5.80 19.33
CA VAL A 20 10.84 4.41 19.36
C VAL A 20 9.89 3.50 18.57
N TYR A 21 8.58 3.59 18.79
CA TYR A 21 7.60 2.78 18.07
C TYR A 21 7.67 3.02 16.56
N ASN A 22 7.75 4.28 16.14
CA ASN A 22 7.76 4.62 14.72
C ASN A 22 9.05 4.18 14.02
N GLY A 23 10.20 4.21 14.69
CA GLY A 23 11.47 3.75 14.15
C GLY A 23 11.62 2.21 14.12
N VAL A 24 11.16 1.53 15.17
CA VAL A 24 11.40 0.09 15.34
C VAL A 24 10.38 -0.76 14.58
N LYS A 25 9.15 -0.29 14.38
CA LYS A 25 8.09 -1.06 13.69
C LYS A 25 8.51 -1.53 12.29
N ASP A 26 9.15 -0.66 11.51
CA ASP A 26 9.49 -0.96 10.11
C ASP A 26 10.71 -1.90 10.08
N ILE A 27 11.66 -1.70 11.02
CA ILE A 27 12.83 -2.56 11.17
C ILE A 27 12.41 -3.98 11.55
N LEU A 28 11.54 -4.15 12.55
CA LEU A 28 11.02 -5.45 12.96
C LEU A 28 10.29 -6.16 11.82
N PHE A 29 9.46 -5.42 11.08
CA PHE A 29 8.75 -5.95 9.94
C PHE A 29 9.70 -6.42 8.83
N SER A 30 10.68 -5.59 8.45
CA SER A 30 11.70 -5.94 7.46
C SER A 30 12.59 -7.10 7.90
N CYS A 31 12.99 -7.17 9.17
CA CYS A 31 13.75 -8.28 9.73
C CYS A 31 12.95 -9.59 9.69
N GLY A 32 11.68 -9.57 10.08
CA GLY A 32 10.79 -10.73 9.99
C GLY A 32 10.63 -11.22 8.55
N PHE A 33 10.48 -10.29 7.60
CA PHE A 33 10.37 -10.62 6.17
C PHE A 33 11.69 -11.15 5.59
N SER A 34 12.83 -10.59 5.99
CA SER A 34 14.16 -11.06 5.59
C SER A 34 14.41 -12.48 6.10
N TRP A 35 14.07 -12.77 7.35
CA TRP A 35 14.13 -14.11 7.92
C TRP A 35 13.25 -15.10 7.15
N LEU A 36 12.02 -14.68 6.80
CA LEU A 36 11.10 -15.48 6.00
C LEU A 36 11.72 -15.84 4.64
N ILE A 37 12.31 -14.87 3.94
CA ILE A 37 13.01 -15.11 2.66
C ILE A 37 14.20 -16.06 2.86
N PHE A 38 15.00 -15.87 3.91
CA PHE A 38 16.15 -16.71 4.22
C PHE A 38 15.77 -18.19 4.43
N VAL A 39 14.69 -18.45 5.16
CA VAL A 39 14.15 -19.79 5.37
C VAL A 39 13.65 -20.42 4.06
N CYS A 40 13.07 -19.61 3.16
CA CYS A 40 12.65 -20.08 1.83
C CYS A 40 13.85 -20.47 0.97
N VAL A 41 14.89 -19.62 0.90
CA VAL A 41 16.10 -19.88 0.11
C VAL A 41 16.88 -21.10 0.62
N THR A 42 16.84 -21.36 1.92
CA THR A 42 17.52 -22.52 2.54
C THR A 42 16.75 -23.84 2.32
N GLY A 43 15.58 -23.81 1.66
CA GLY A 43 14.76 -25.01 1.40
C GLY A 43 14.10 -25.61 2.65
N GLN A 44 14.25 -24.96 3.80
CA GLN A 44 13.65 -25.36 5.09
C GLN A 44 12.20 -24.85 5.22
N GLY A 45 11.74 -24.00 4.29
CA GLY A 45 10.44 -23.34 4.33
C GLY A 45 9.23 -24.21 3.97
N GLY A 46 9.43 -25.40 3.38
CA GLY A 46 8.39 -26.41 3.11
C GLY A 46 7.09 -25.89 2.48
N LEU A 47 6.14 -25.47 3.32
CA LEU A 47 4.83 -24.94 2.93
C LEU A 47 4.94 -23.50 2.36
N LEU A 48 5.82 -22.67 2.92
CA LEU A 48 6.07 -21.31 2.41
C LEU A 48 6.71 -21.33 1.03
N ASP A 49 7.67 -22.22 0.81
CA ASP A 49 8.36 -22.34 -0.49
C ASP A 49 7.37 -22.73 -1.61
N LYS A 50 6.47 -23.68 -1.33
CA LYS A 50 5.35 -24.02 -2.24
C LYS A 50 4.38 -22.87 -2.45
N PHE A 51 4.09 -22.09 -1.41
CA PHE A 51 3.21 -20.93 -1.52
C PHE A 51 3.84 -19.85 -2.40
N LEU A 52 5.08 -19.44 -2.12
CA LEU A 52 5.82 -18.43 -2.89
C LEU A 52 6.19 -18.88 -4.31
N SER A 53 6.40 -20.17 -4.55
CA SER A 53 6.64 -20.72 -5.88
C SER A 53 5.36 -20.79 -6.75
N HIS A 54 4.19 -20.45 -6.20
CA HIS A 54 2.95 -20.45 -6.98
C HIS A 54 2.99 -19.35 -8.05
N GLN A 55 2.60 -19.69 -9.28
CA GLN A 55 2.59 -18.79 -10.46
C GLN A 55 1.80 -17.48 -10.25
N ILE A 56 0.95 -17.44 -9.22
CA ILE A 56 0.15 -16.28 -8.79
C ILE A 56 1.03 -15.14 -8.27
N PHE A 57 2.22 -15.43 -7.72
CA PHE A 57 3.11 -14.39 -7.20
C PHE A 57 3.80 -13.56 -8.28
N LYS A 58 3.96 -14.09 -9.49
CA LYS A 58 4.55 -13.36 -10.64
C LYS A 58 3.73 -12.14 -11.07
N PRO A 59 2.41 -12.23 -11.32
CA PRO A 59 1.59 -11.05 -11.59
C PRO A 59 1.37 -10.21 -10.32
N LEU A 60 1.25 -10.83 -9.14
CA LEU A 60 1.01 -10.10 -7.89
C LEU A 60 2.13 -9.12 -7.55
N SER A 61 3.41 -9.50 -7.78
CA SER A 61 4.55 -8.60 -7.60
C SER A 61 4.48 -7.37 -8.53
N ARG A 62 3.92 -7.52 -9.73
CA ARG A 62 3.75 -6.42 -10.69
C ARG A 62 2.58 -5.53 -10.31
N LEU A 63 1.49 -6.11 -9.82
CA LEU A 63 0.34 -5.39 -9.27
C LEU A 63 0.75 -4.51 -8.08
N SER A 64 1.56 -5.02 -7.15
CA SER A 64 2.10 -4.24 -6.03
C SER A 64 2.99 -3.09 -6.48
N PHE A 65 3.76 -3.28 -7.56
CA PHE A 65 4.60 -2.23 -8.14
C PHE A 65 3.76 -1.12 -8.79
N CYS A 66 2.74 -1.48 -9.58
CA CYS A 66 1.78 -0.52 -10.12
C CYS A 66 1.04 0.23 -9.00
N GLY A 67 0.61 -0.48 -7.96
CA GLY A 67 -0.02 0.12 -6.78
C GLY A 67 0.90 1.14 -6.09
N TYR A 68 2.19 0.85 -5.95
CA TYR A 68 3.18 1.76 -5.36
C TYR A 68 3.37 3.03 -6.20
N LEU A 69 3.48 2.89 -7.53
CA LEU A 69 3.58 4.03 -8.45
C LEU A 69 2.31 4.88 -8.41
N THR A 70 1.14 4.26 -8.44
CA THR A 70 -0.13 5.00 -8.40
C THR A 70 -0.35 5.70 -7.07
N GLN A 71 0.03 5.07 -5.95
CA GLN A 71 0.03 5.71 -4.64
C GLN A 71 0.84 7.02 -4.67
N THR A 72 2.03 6.99 -5.28
CA THR A 72 2.92 8.16 -5.38
C THR A 72 2.31 9.26 -6.26
N ILE A 73 1.75 8.89 -7.42
CA ILE A 73 1.12 9.84 -8.35
C ILE A 73 -0.14 10.47 -7.75
N VAL A 74 -0.96 9.69 -7.04
CA VAL A 74 -2.17 10.20 -6.38
C VAL A 74 -1.82 11.13 -5.22
N LEU A 75 -0.74 10.83 -4.49
CA LEU A 75 -0.27 11.70 -3.42
C LEU A 75 0.17 13.07 -3.99
N GLU A 76 0.98 13.06 -5.05
CA GLU A 76 1.40 14.27 -5.78
C GLU A 76 0.18 15.04 -6.34
N GLY A 77 -0.75 14.34 -6.97
CA GLY A 77 -1.99 14.93 -7.47
C GLY A 77 -2.86 15.53 -6.36
N TYR A 78 -2.91 14.89 -5.19
CA TYR A 78 -3.61 15.39 -4.01
C TYR A 78 -2.94 16.66 -3.47
N PHE A 79 -1.61 16.70 -3.37
CA PHE A 79 -0.90 17.91 -2.94
C PHE A 79 -1.18 19.10 -3.87
N LEU A 80 -1.16 18.90 -5.19
CA LEU A 80 -1.48 19.94 -6.16
C LEU A 80 -2.95 20.38 -6.12
N SER A 81 -3.87 19.46 -5.82
CA SER A 81 -5.30 19.78 -5.77
C SER A 81 -5.73 20.34 -4.40
N VAL A 82 -5.04 20.01 -3.31
CA VAL A 82 -5.26 20.63 -1.99
C VAL A 82 -5.04 22.14 -2.07
N GLU A 83 -4.09 22.65 -2.86
CA GLU A 83 -3.92 24.08 -3.09
C GLU A 83 -5.17 24.75 -3.73
N VAL A 84 -5.99 23.97 -4.45
CA VAL A 84 -7.19 24.43 -5.16
C VAL A 84 -8.48 24.21 -4.36
N PHE A 85 -8.55 23.21 -3.48
CA PHE A 85 -9.78 22.81 -2.75
C PHE A 85 -9.95 23.39 -1.34
N VAL A 86 -9.01 24.22 -0.86
CA VAL A 86 -9.08 24.83 0.49
C VAL A 86 -10.22 25.84 0.64
N GLU A 87 -10.77 26.39 -0.46
CA GLU A 87 -11.85 27.40 -0.38
C GLU A 87 -13.25 26.84 -0.11
N GLU A 88 -13.59 25.60 -0.50
CA GLU A 88 -14.96 25.05 -0.33
C GLU A 88 -15.12 24.04 0.82
N SER A 89 -14.03 23.47 1.34
CA SER A 89 -14.09 22.33 2.26
C SER A 89 -14.22 22.68 3.75
N ILE A 90 -14.03 23.95 4.13
CA ILE A 90 -14.07 24.43 5.51
C ILE A 90 -15.48 24.27 6.14
N LEU A 91 -16.55 24.22 5.33
CA LEU A 91 -17.92 24.15 5.85
C LEU A 91 -18.33 22.75 6.37
N TYR A 92 -17.71 21.67 5.88
CA TYR A 92 -18.08 20.29 6.26
C TYR A 92 -17.20 19.69 7.39
N GLN A 93 -16.15 20.39 7.81
CA GLN A 93 -15.13 19.88 8.73
C GLN A 93 -15.51 19.96 10.23
N GLY A 94 -16.70 20.49 10.55
CA GLY A 94 -17.08 20.90 11.90
C GLY A 94 -17.90 19.92 12.76
N MET A 95 -18.31 18.74 12.26
CA MET A 95 -19.22 17.87 13.03
C MET A 95 -18.70 16.41 13.12
N LEU A 96 -18.24 16.03 14.32
CA LEU A 96 -17.57 14.78 14.74
C LEU A 96 -16.09 14.62 14.32
N SER A 97 -15.21 15.11 15.20
CA SER A 97 -13.75 15.10 15.07
C SER A 97 -13.13 13.72 14.80
N ASP A 98 -13.66 12.64 15.39
CA ASP A 98 -13.04 11.31 15.27
C ASP A 98 -13.42 10.56 14.00
N LEU A 99 -14.69 10.66 13.59
CA LEU A 99 -15.19 9.96 12.41
C LEU A 99 -14.67 10.60 11.11
N SER A 100 -14.47 11.91 11.11
CA SER A 100 -13.98 12.67 9.96
C SER A 100 -12.59 12.19 9.50
N TRP A 101 -11.63 12.02 10.42
CA TRP A 101 -10.29 11.53 10.10
C TRP A 101 -10.34 10.12 9.50
N VAL A 102 -11.10 9.21 10.10
CA VAL A 102 -11.25 7.83 9.61
C VAL A 102 -11.84 7.80 8.20
N LEU A 103 -12.86 8.63 7.94
CA LEU A 103 -13.49 8.74 6.62
C LEU A 103 -12.54 9.34 5.57
N LEU A 104 -11.76 10.37 5.92
CA LEU A 104 -10.75 10.95 5.03
C LEU A 104 -9.67 9.93 4.66
N PHE A 105 -9.14 9.19 5.64
CA PHE A 105 -8.17 8.12 5.39
C PHE A 105 -8.75 7.01 4.53
N THR A 106 -9.98 6.57 4.83
CA THR A 106 -10.66 5.53 4.05
C THR A 106 -10.92 6.01 2.62
N ARG A 107 -11.32 7.27 2.44
CA ARG A 107 -11.56 7.88 1.13
C ARG A 107 -10.29 7.98 0.30
N LEU A 108 -9.18 8.43 0.89
CA LEU A 108 -7.88 8.49 0.22
C LEU A 108 -7.40 7.09 -0.16
N PHE A 109 -7.51 6.13 0.76
CA PHE A 109 -7.14 4.74 0.52
C PHE A 109 -7.96 4.09 -0.61
N LEU A 110 -9.27 4.34 -0.64
CA LEU A 110 -10.14 3.89 -1.72
C LEU A 110 -9.77 4.54 -3.05
N TRP A 111 -9.46 5.84 -3.06
CA TRP A 111 -9.05 6.55 -4.29
C TRP A 111 -7.75 6.00 -4.86
N THR A 112 -6.77 5.71 -4.00
CA THR A 112 -5.51 5.07 -4.39
C THR A 112 -5.70 3.63 -4.87
N LEU A 113 -6.63 2.87 -4.28
CA LEU A 113 -6.96 1.52 -4.74
C LEU A 113 -7.64 1.52 -6.11
N ILE A 114 -8.62 2.40 -6.32
CA ILE A 114 -9.36 2.49 -7.58
C ILE A 114 -8.42 2.91 -8.72
N SER A 115 -7.63 3.95 -8.49
CA SER A 115 -6.65 4.41 -9.50
C SER A 115 -5.56 3.37 -9.77
N GLY A 116 -5.03 2.71 -8.73
CA GLY A 116 -4.03 1.65 -8.88
C GLY A 116 -4.56 0.45 -9.65
N PHE A 117 -5.82 0.09 -9.43
CA PHE A 117 -6.51 -0.98 -10.15
C PHE A 117 -6.72 -0.63 -11.63
N VAL A 118 -7.14 0.61 -11.94
CA VAL A 118 -7.33 1.07 -13.33
C VAL A 118 -6.01 1.08 -14.08
N VAL A 119 -4.93 1.58 -13.46
CA VAL A 119 -3.59 1.56 -14.06
C VAL A 119 -3.12 0.13 -14.27
N SER A 120 -3.28 -0.76 -13.29
CA SER A 120 -2.89 -2.16 -13.47
C SER A 120 -3.66 -2.85 -14.59
N LEU A 121 -4.98 -2.65 -14.69
CA LEU A 121 -5.79 -3.21 -15.77
C LEU A 121 -5.36 -2.70 -17.16
N LEU A 122 -5.05 -1.41 -17.27
CA LEU A 122 -4.62 -0.79 -18.53
C LEU A 122 -3.26 -1.31 -19.01
N PHE A 123 -2.35 -1.68 -18.09
CA PHE A 123 -1.03 -2.17 -18.47
C PHE A 123 -0.93 -3.71 -18.51
N GLU A 124 -1.63 -4.45 -17.65
CA GLU A 124 -1.62 -5.92 -17.70
C GLU A 124 -2.43 -6.48 -18.88
N SER A 125 -3.62 -5.95 -19.16
CA SER A 125 -4.48 -6.44 -20.25
C SER A 125 -3.78 -6.46 -21.63
N PRO A 126 -3.07 -5.40 -22.06
CA PRO A 126 -2.36 -5.43 -23.34
C PRO A 126 -1.10 -6.30 -23.29
N VAL A 127 -0.37 -6.32 -22.17
CA VAL A 127 0.89 -7.07 -22.04
C VAL A 127 0.64 -8.57 -22.05
N ILE A 128 -0.41 -9.04 -21.37
CA ILE A 128 -0.81 -10.45 -21.37
C ILE A 128 -1.21 -10.89 -22.78
N ARG A 129 -1.98 -10.06 -23.49
CA ARG A 129 -2.40 -10.33 -24.88
C ARG A 129 -1.23 -10.39 -25.86
N LEU A 130 -0.22 -9.54 -25.68
CA LEU A 130 1.02 -9.60 -26.45
C LEU A 130 1.84 -10.86 -26.14
N LEU A 131 1.91 -11.26 -24.87
CA LEU A 131 2.69 -12.42 -24.44
C LEU A 131 2.10 -13.74 -24.97
N TYR A 132 0.76 -13.87 -25.01
CA TYR A 132 0.08 -15.00 -25.67
C TYR A 132 0.31 -15.04 -27.18
N THR A 133 0.50 -13.88 -27.82
CA THR A 133 0.75 -13.82 -29.28
C THR A 133 2.20 -14.21 -29.60
N TYR A 134 3.15 -13.85 -28.75
CA TYR A 134 4.58 -14.09 -28.99
C TYR A 134 5.07 -15.46 -28.49
N PHE A 135 4.46 -16.01 -27.45
CA PHE A 135 4.72 -17.35 -26.94
C PHE A 135 3.43 -18.19 -26.99
N PRO A 136 3.08 -18.76 -28.15
CA PRO A 136 2.04 -19.77 -28.20
C PRO A 136 2.52 -20.98 -27.41
N SER A 137 1.99 -21.16 -26.20
CA SER A 137 2.19 -22.39 -25.43
C SER A 137 1.66 -23.55 -26.27
N LYS A 138 2.54 -24.51 -26.58
CA LYS A 138 2.11 -25.88 -26.89
C LYS A 138 1.36 -26.47 -25.70
#